data_AF-F8JK81-F1
#
_entry.id   AF-F8JK81-F1
#
_cell.length_a   1.000
_cell.length_b   1.000
_cell.length_c   1.000
_cell.angle_alpha   90.00
_cell.angle_beta   90.00
_cell.angle_gamma   90.00
#
_symmetry.space_group_name_H-M   'P 1'
#
loop_
_entity.id
_entity.type
_entity.pdbx_description
1 polymer ?
#
loop_
_entity_poly.entity_id
_entity_poly.type
_entity_poly.pdbx_seq_one_letter_code
_entity_poly.pdbx_strand_id
1 'polypeptide(L)'
;MGAQGQIPMAWHDGQLHMPAADVARLLRSIAALWSEWTAAGEPELDRQTADTLAGTLTDVADQLDLACIAEVTDARLGPGAQGGAGADPGTG
;
A
#
# COMPACT_ATOMS: atom_id res chain seq x y z
N MET A 1 -15.54 11.03 -18.50
CA MET A 1 -14.60 10.35 -19.41
C MET A 1 -13.51 9.73 -18.55
N GLY A 2 -13.79 8.58 -17.93
CA GLY A 2 -12.84 7.91 -17.05
C GLY A 2 -11.87 7.10 -17.89
N ALA A 3 -10.61 7.52 -17.95
CA ALA A 3 -9.57 6.63 -18.39
C ALA A 3 -9.59 5.45 -17.40
N GLN A 4 -10.09 4.30 -17.84
CA GLN A 4 -9.88 3.06 -17.12
C GLN A 4 -8.37 2.85 -17.12
N GLY A 5 -7.72 3.32 -16.06
CA GLY A 5 -6.29 3.38 -15.95
C GLY A 5 -5.76 1.96 -16.03
N GLN A 6 -5.18 1.60 -17.15
CA GLN A 6 -4.47 0.34 -17.27
C GLN A 6 -3.40 0.34 -16.20
N ILE A 7 -3.48 -0.61 -15.27
CA ILE A 7 -2.45 -0.75 -14.27
C ILE A 7 -1.26 -1.43 -14.97
N PRO A 8 -0.09 -0.77 -15.04
CA PRO A 8 1.06 -1.36 -15.70
C PRO A 8 1.46 -2.62 -14.93
N MET A 9 1.35 -3.77 -15.58
CA MET A 9 1.82 -5.04 -15.05
C MET A 9 3.11 -5.41 -15.77
N ALA A 10 4.09 -5.90 -15.02
CA ALA A 10 5.38 -6.30 -15.54
C ALA A 10 5.68 -7.75 -15.17
N TRP A 11 6.28 -8.49 -16.10
CA TRP A 11 6.81 -9.81 -15.80
C TRP A 11 8.18 -9.67 -15.12
N HIS A 12 8.35 -10.32 -13.98
CA HIS A 12 9.60 -10.39 -13.24
C HIS A 12 9.70 -11.75 -12.56
N ASP A 13 10.88 -12.40 -12.63
CA ASP A 13 11.16 -13.72 -12.04
C ASP A 13 10.09 -14.81 -12.31
N GLY A 14 9.51 -14.80 -13.51
CA GLY A 14 8.48 -15.77 -13.93
C GLY A 14 7.10 -15.52 -13.30
N GLN A 15 6.90 -14.39 -12.62
CA GLN A 15 5.63 -13.96 -12.05
C GLN A 15 5.17 -12.62 -12.67
N LEU A 16 3.87 -12.36 -12.62
CA LEU A 16 3.29 -11.08 -13.03
C LEU A 16 3.20 -10.17 -11.81
N HIS A 17 3.93 -9.06 -11.85
CA HIS A 17 4.00 -8.08 -10.78
C HIS A 17 3.23 -6.81 -11.13
N MET A 18 2.70 -6.19 -10.09
CA MET A 18 2.03 -4.90 -10.16
C MET A 18 2.73 -3.93 -9.19
N PRO A 19 3.01 -2.68 -9.59
CA PRO A 19 3.57 -1.69 -8.68
C PRO A 19 2.60 -1.43 -7.53
N ALA A 20 3.11 -1.55 -6.30
CA ALA A 20 2.33 -1.30 -5.10
C ALA A 20 1.70 0.10 -5.06
N ALA A 21 2.42 1.11 -5.56
CA ALA A 21 1.91 2.48 -5.67
C ALA A 21 0.67 2.57 -6.59
N ASP A 22 0.61 1.77 -7.66
CA ASP A 22 -0.56 1.75 -8.53
C ASP A 22 -1.75 1.04 -7.89
N VAL A 23 -1.51 -0.03 -7.12
CA VAL A 23 -2.54 -0.68 -6.29
C VAL A 23 -3.09 0.30 -5.26
N ALA A 24 -2.22 0.96 -4.50
CA ALA A 24 -2.62 1.93 -3.48
C ALA A 24 -3.44 3.08 -4.09
N ARG A 25 -3.03 3.58 -5.27
CA ARG A 25 -3.79 4.59 -6.01
C ARG A 25 -5.17 4.10 -6.45
N LEU A 26 -5.28 2.85 -6.92
CA LEU A 26 -6.58 2.27 -7.29
C LEU A 26 -7.50 2.20 -6.06
N LEU A 27 -7.02 1.66 -4.94
CA LEU A 27 -7.82 1.53 -3.72
C LEU A 27 -8.34 2.90 -3.24
N ARG A 28 -7.48 3.92 -3.25
CA ARG A 28 -7.87 5.31 -2.92
C ARG A 28 -8.87 5.91 -3.91
N SER A 29 -8.76 5.58 -5.19
CA SER A 29 -9.70 6.05 -6.22
C SER A 29 -11.09 5.44 -6.05
N ILE A 30 -11.16 4.15 -5.69
CA ILE A 30 -12.43 3.47 -5.38
C ILE A 30 -13.06 4.07 -4.12
N ALA A 31 -12.25 4.29 -3.07
CA ALA A 31 -12.72 4.93 -1.84
C ALA A 31 -13.31 6.33 -2.13
N ALA A 32 -12.60 7.16 -2.90
CA ALA A 32 -13.07 8.49 -3.29
C ALA A 32 -14.38 8.43 -4.09
N LEU A 33 -14.49 7.50 -5.05
CA LEU A 33 -15.69 7.33 -5.86
C LEU A 33 -16.92 6.97 -5.00
N TRP A 34 -16.75 6.10 -4.01
CA TRP A 34 -17.84 5.75 -3.10
C TRP A 34 -18.25 6.95 -2.23
N SER A 35 -17.30 7.72 -1.71
CA SER A 35 -17.61 8.96 -0.99
C SER A 35 -18.31 10.00 -1.87
N GLU A 36 -17.98 10.08 -3.16
CA GLU A 36 -18.68 10.96 -4.11
C GLU A 36 -20.13 10.50 -4.34
N TRP A 37 -20.37 9.20 -4.48
CA TRP A 37 -21.73 8.65 -4.66
C TRP A 37 -22.61 8.86 -3.41
N THR A 38 -22.07 8.68 -2.21
CA THR A 38 -22.80 8.93 -0.96
C THR A 38 -23.09 10.42 -0.74
N ALA A 39 -22.20 11.30 -1.22
CA ALA A 39 -22.39 12.75 -1.20
C ALA A 39 -23.45 13.21 -2.22
N ALA A 40 -23.51 12.57 -3.39
CA ALA A 40 -24.50 12.84 -4.44
C ALA A 40 -25.92 12.37 -4.07
N GLY A 41 -26.07 11.58 -3.00
CA GLY A 41 -27.37 11.10 -2.53
C GLY A 41 -27.91 9.94 -3.37
N GLU A 42 -27.02 9.13 -3.97
CA GLU A 42 -27.40 7.95 -4.72
C GLU A 42 -28.20 6.97 -3.81
N PRO A 43 -29.46 6.63 -4.18
CA PRO A 43 -30.41 5.99 -3.27
C PRO A 43 -30.11 4.52 -2.95
N GLU A 44 -29.25 3.87 -3.74
CA GLU A 44 -28.92 2.44 -3.58
C GLU A 44 -27.76 2.19 -2.60
N LEU A 45 -27.04 3.23 -2.17
CA LEU A 45 -25.83 3.09 -1.37
C LEU A 45 -26.02 3.71 0.03
N ASP A 46 -26.09 2.86 1.05
CA ASP A 46 -26.09 3.32 2.44
C ASP A 46 -24.78 4.08 2.75
N ARG A 47 -24.93 5.35 3.15
CA ARG A 47 -23.79 6.26 3.38
C ARG A 47 -22.83 5.69 4.41
N GLN A 48 -23.34 5.21 5.54
CA GLN A 48 -22.50 4.72 6.62
C GLN A 48 -21.66 3.52 6.18
N THR A 49 -22.28 2.58 5.45
CA THR A 49 -21.61 1.40 4.92
C THR A 49 -20.53 1.79 3.91
N ALA A 50 -20.84 2.68 2.96
CA ALA A 50 -19.88 3.12 1.96
C ALA A 50 -18.71 3.91 2.56
N ASP A 51 -18.96 4.78 3.54
CA ASP A 51 -17.90 5.51 4.23
C ASP A 51 -16.98 4.55 5.01
N THR A 52 -17.54 3.51 5.64
CA THR A 52 -16.78 2.46 6.34
C THR A 52 -15.90 1.67 5.38
N LEU A 53 -16.44 1.29 4.22
CA LEU A 53 -15.68 0.57 3.19
C LEU A 53 -14.59 1.45 2.56
N ALA A 54 -14.89 2.72 2.29
CA ALA A 54 -13.90 3.69 1.78
C ALA A 54 -12.75 3.90 2.77
N GLY A 55 -13.05 3.98 4.08
CA GLY A 55 -12.04 4.01 5.13
C GLY A 55 -11.15 2.76 5.13
N THR A 56 -11.77 1.57 5.06
CA THR A 56 -11.04 0.30 5.00
C THR A 56 -10.11 0.22 3.80
N LEU A 57 -10.55 0.67 2.61
CA LEU A 57 -9.71 0.71 1.42
C LEU A 57 -8.52 1.67 1.57
N THR A 58 -8.73 2.80 2.25
CA THR A 58 -7.68 3.78 2.55
C THR A 58 -6.64 3.18 3.50
N ASP A 59 -7.09 2.52 4.57
CA ASP A 59 -6.20 1.87 5.54
C ASP A 59 -5.35 0.77 4.88
N VAL A 60 -5.92 -0.01 3.95
CA VAL A 60 -5.17 -1.01 3.20
C VAL A 60 -4.14 -0.37 2.28
N ALA A 61 -4.48 0.75 1.61
CA ALA A 61 -3.53 1.49 0.79
C ALA A 61 -2.37 2.05 1.62
N ASP A 62 -2.64 2.55 2.82
CA ASP A 62 -1.62 3.08 3.74
C ASP A 62 -0.70 1.97 4.27
N GLN A 63 -1.25 0.80 4.59
CA GLN A 63 -0.45 -0.37 4.99
C GLN A 63 0.46 -0.86 3.86
N LEU A 64 -0.03 -0.82 2.61
CA LEU A 64 0.78 -1.18 1.45
C LEU A 64 1.93 -0.20 1.24
N ASP A 65 1.67 1.10 1.33
CA ASP A 65 2.71 2.13 1.24
C ASP A 65 3.75 1.97 2.36
N LEU A 66 3.32 1.71 3.59
CA LEU A 66 4.21 1.46 4.73
C LEU A 66 5.09 0.23 4.51
N ALA A 67 4.53 -0.87 4.03
CA ALA A 67 5.28 -2.08 3.72
C ALA A 67 6.35 -1.81 2.66
N CYS A 68 6.00 -1.09 1.58
CA CYS A 68 6.98 -0.73 0.55
C CYS A 68 8.09 0.20 1.07
N ILE A 69 7.75 1.18 1.93
CA ILE A 69 8.75 2.04 2.56
C ILE A 69 9.69 1.21 3.44
N ALA A 70 9.17 0.26 4.22
CA ALA A 70 9.97 -0.62 5.07
C ALA A 70 10.97 -1.44 4.25
N GLU A 71 10.53 -2.09 3.18
CA GLU A 71 11.38 -2.89 2.29
C GLU A 71 12.49 -2.05 1.64
N VAL A 72 12.13 -0.88 1.10
CA VAL A 72 13.11 0.00 0.45
C VAL A 72 14.11 0.58 1.48
N THR A 73 13.67 0.81 2.71
CA THR A 73 14.53 1.30 3.79
C THR A 73 15.49 0.20 4.25
N ASP A 74 15.00 -1.04 4.42
CA ASP A 74 15.83 -2.19 4.79
C ASP A 74 16.90 -2.47 3.71
N ALA A 75 16.49 -2.49 2.44
CA ALA A 75 17.42 -2.66 1.31
C ALA A 75 18.51 -1.57 1.24
N ARG A 76 18.20 -0.33 1.64
CA ARG A 76 19.16 0.79 1.68
C ARG A 76 20.12 0.72 2.86
N LEU A 77 19.69 0.17 3.99
CA LEU A 77 20.52 0.03 5.19
C LEU A 77 21.39 -1.24 5.14
N GLY A 78 21.04 -2.20 4.28
CA GLY A 78 21.73 -3.47 4.13
C GLY A 78 21.53 -4.40 5.34
N PRO A 79 21.80 -5.71 5.21
CA PRO A 79 21.61 -6.69 6.29
C PRO A 79 22.60 -6.57 7.48
N GLY A 80 23.13 -5.37 7.78
CA GLY A 80 24.20 -5.13 8.75
C GLY A 80 23.80 -4.43 10.06
N ALA A 81 22.54 -4.04 10.25
CA ALA A 81 22.13 -3.25 11.41
C ALA A 81 21.64 -4.09 12.62
N GLN A 82 21.82 -5.42 12.60
CA GLN A 82 21.48 -6.30 13.72
C GLN A 82 22.75 -6.92 14.32
N GLY A 83 23.25 -6.34 15.43
CA GLY A 83 23.91 -7.12 16.47
C GLY A 83 25.44 -7.22 16.48
N GLY A 84 26.17 -6.13 16.26
CA GLY A 84 27.57 -6.03 16.70
C GLY A 84 27.68 -5.76 18.21
N ALA A 85 27.29 -6.72 19.06
CA ALA A 85 27.65 -6.72 20.48
C ALA A 85 29.04 -7.35 20.63
N GLY A 86 29.97 -6.58 21.20
CA GLY A 86 31.41 -6.76 21.05
C GLY A 86 31.96 -8.10 21.54
N ALA A 87 32.91 -8.62 20.75
CA ALA A 87 33.91 -9.53 21.26
C ALA A 87 34.83 -8.74 22.21
N ASP A 88 34.84 -9.10 23.48
CA ASP A 88 35.93 -8.77 24.40
C ASP A 88 36.85 -10.00 24.49
N PRO A 89 38.05 -9.98 23.86
CA PRO A 89 39.03 -11.02 24.07
C PRO A 89 39.79 -10.73 25.38
N GLY A 90 39.22 -11.21 26.49
CA GLY A 90 39.89 -11.24 27.78
C GLY A 90 41.21 -12.01 27.68
N THR A 91 42.31 -11.28 27.70
CA THR A 91 43.67 -11.78 27.93
C THR A 91 43.95 -11.70 29.43
N GLY A 92 44.30 -12.83 30.06
CA GLY A 92 44.71 -12.89 31.47
C GLY A 92 44.77 -14.31 32.00
#